data_AF-A0A914RCE3-F1
#
_entry.id   AF-A0A914RCE3-F1
#
_cell.length_a   1.000
_cell.length_b   1.000
_cell.length_c   1.000
_cell.angle_alpha   90.00
_cell.angle_beta   90.00
_cell.angle_gamma   90.00
#
_symmetry.space_group_name_H-M   'P 1'
#
loop_
_entity.id
_entity.type
_entity.pdbx_description
1 polymer ?
#
loop_
_entity_poly.entity_id
_entity_poly.type
_entity_poly.pdbx_seq_one_letter_code
_entity_poly.pdbx_strand_id
1 'polypeptide(L)'
;MEFLFGRRKTPTEMLRQNQRALNKAMRELDRERSRLEMQEKKIIADIKKMARMNQMDSVKVMAKDLVRTRRYVKKFIMMKANIQAVSLKVQTLKSQDAMAQAMKGVTRAMQSMNNGQNYIEYFFISEVLKEEMMGEAIDDAIADEGDEEESEAIVAQTRFLLALDELKLFFPILIFSIEI
;
A
#
# COMPACT_ATOMS: atom_id res chain seq x y z
N MET A 1 15.45 -23.61 36.65
CA MET A 1 14.57 -24.13 35.57
C MET A 1 13.70 -23.06 34.90
N GLU A 2 13.95 -21.75 35.11
CA GLU A 2 13.17 -20.65 34.50
C GLU A 2 13.96 -19.86 33.43
N PHE A 3 15.26 -20.20 33.25
CA PHE A 3 16.17 -19.59 32.27
C PHE A 3 16.20 -20.35 30.93
N LEU A 4 15.75 -21.61 30.91
CA LEU A 4 15.80 -22.51 29.74
C LEU A 4 14.49 -22.60 28.95
N PHE A 5 13.36 -22.18 29.54
CA PHE A 5 12.08 -22.03 28.84
C PHE A 5 11.74 -20.54 28.81
N GLY A 6 12.02 -19.90 27.68
CA GLY A 6 11.77 -18.47 27.48
C GLY A 6 10.37 -18.10 27.97
N ARG A 7 10.32 -17.07 28.84
CA ARG A 7 9.06 -16.57 29.43
C ARG A 7 7.99 -16.48 28.35
N ARG A 8 6.84 -17.15 28.56
CA ARG A 8 5.69 -17.00 27.68
C ARG A 8 5.33 -15.52 27.66
N LYS A 9 5.42 -14.90 26.48
CA LYS A 9 5.11 -13.48 26.31
C LYS A 9 3.68 -13.24 26.74
N THR A 10 3.48 -12.18 27.51
CA THR A 10 2.13 -11.74 27.87
C THR A 10 1.40 -11.28 26.61
N PRO A 11 0.05 -11.34 26.57
CA PRO A 11 -0.73 -10.85 25.43
C PRO A 11 -0.36 -9.42 25.01
N THR A 12 -0.07 -8.55 25.97
CA THR A 12 0.35 -7.16 25.74
C THR A 12 1.75 -7.06 25.12
N GLU A 13 2.70 -7.92 25.50
CA GLU A 13 4.02 -8.01 24.87
C GLU A 13 3.94 -8.54 23.44
N MET A 14 3.07 -9.53 23.18
CA MET A 14 2.83 -10.05 21.84
C MET A 14 2.25 -8.98 20.91
N LEU A 15 1.24 -8.22 21.37
CA LEU A 15 0.66 -7.11 20.61
C LEU A 15 1.70 -6.02 20.28
N ARG A 16 2.56 -5.66 21.24
CA ARG A 16 3.64 -4.69 21.02
C ARG A 16 4.69 -5.20 20.03
N GLN A 17 5.04 -6.48 20.09
CA GLN A 17 5.97 -7.09 19.15
C GLN A 17 5.39 -7.13 17.74
N ASN A 18 4.13 -7.54 17.59
CA ASN A 18 3.44 -7.59 16.31
C ASN A 18 3.36 -6.19 15.69
N GLN A 19 3.01 -5.16 16.47
CA GLN A 19 3.00 -3.78 16.00
C GLN A 19 4.36 -3.32 15.45
N ARG A 20 5.46 -3.69 16.13
CA ARG A 20 6.83 -3.38 15.66
C ARG A 20 7.16 -4.14 14.38
N ALA A 21 6.76 -5.39 14.27
CA ALA A 21 6.97 -6.21 13.08
C ALA A 21 6.21 -5.65 11.87
N LEU A 22 4.93 -5.28 12.04
CA LEU A 22 4.12 -4.64 11.00
C LEU A 22 4.73 -3.31 10.56
N ASN A 23 5.16 -2.46 11.50
CA ASN A 23 5.85 -1.20 11.17
C ASN A 23 7.16 -1.42 10.41
N LYS A 24 7.91 -2.49 10.74
CA LYS A 24 9.13 -2.84 10.01
C LYS A 24 8.79 -3.28 8.58
N ALA A 25 7.77 -4.13 8.41
CA ALA A 25 7.31 -4.58 7.10
C ALA A 25 6.84 -3.41 6.23
N MET A 26 6.03 -2.48 6.75
CA MET A 26 5.61 -1.29 6.01
C MET A 26 6.78 -0.48 5.46
N ARG A 27 7.81 -0.24 6.28
CA ARG A 27 9.02 0.48 5.84
C ARG A 27 9.82 -0.28 4.80
N GLU A 28 9.81 -1.60 4.85
CA GLU A 28 10.47 -2.45 3.87
C GLU A 28 9.75 -2.41 2.52
N LEU A 29 8.42 -2.46 2.53
CA LEU A 29 7.61 -2.25 1.33
C LEU A 29 7.83 -0.87 0.71
N ASP A 30 7.92 0.19 1.53
CA ASP A 30 8.21 1.54 1.02
C ASP A 30 9.59 1.63 0.35
N ARG A 31 10.61 0.96 0.92
CA ARG A 31 11.95 0.90 0.31
C ARG A 31 11.91 0.16 -1.02
N GLU A 32 11.23 -0.97 -1.08
CA GLU A 32 11.14 -1.77 -2.30
C GLU A 32 10.34 -1.07 -3.39
N ARG A 33 9.23 -0.42 -3.03
CA ARG A 33 8.47 0.46 -3.95
C ARG A 33 9.37 1.54 -4.54
N SER A 34 10.16 2.23 -3.71
CA SER A 34 11.06 3.28 -4.19
C SER A 34 12.13 2.76 -5.15
N ARG A 35 12.65 1.54 -4.94
CA ARG A 35 13.56 0.89 -5.90
C ARG A 35 12.88 0.61 -7.23
N LEU A 36 11.66 0.09 -7.20
CA LEU A 36 10.88 -0.18 -8.41
C LEU A 36 10.53 1.10 -9.17
N GLU A 37 10.19 2.20 -8.48
CA GLU A 37 9.96 3.52 -9.11
C GLU A 37 11.22 4.06 -9.81
N MET A 38 12.41 3.86 -9.22
CA MET A 38 13.67 4.22 -9.89
C MET A 38 13.94 3.33 -11.11
N GLN A 39 13.67 2.03 -11.00
CA GLN A 39 13.80 1.10 -12.12
C GLN A 39 12.83 1.44 -13.26
N GLU A 40 11.60 1.83 -12.93
CA GLU A 40 10.60 2.30 -13.90
C GLU A 40 11.16 3.47 -14.74
N LYS A 41 11.72 4.48 -14.08
CA LYS A 41 12.34 5.64 -14.75
C LYS A 41 13.49 5.22 -15.68
N LYS A 42 14.30 4.26 -15.25
CA LYS A 42 15.40 3.72 -16.06
C LYS A 42 14.87 2.99 -17.30
N ILE A 43 13.89 2.11 -17.12
CA ILE A 43 13.25 1.37 -18.23
C ILE A 43 12.66 2.35 -19.25
N ILE A 44 12.00 3.41 -18.81
CA ILE A 44 11.46 4.45 -19.71
C ILE A 44 12.58 5.13 -20.51
N ALA A 45 13.71 5.46 -19.89
CA ALA A 45 14.85 6.06 -20.58
C ALA A 45 15.45 5.10 -21.61
N ASP A 46 15.60 3.82 -21.25
CA ASP A 46 16.14 2.79 -22.13
C ASP A 46 15.20 2.50 -23.32
N ILE A 47 13.87 2.45 -23.09
CA ILE A 47 12.85 2.35 -24.15
C ILE A 47 13.00 3.49 -25.16
N LYS A 48 13.12 4.74 -24.69
CA LYS A 48 13.30 5.90 -25.57
C LYS A 48 14.59 5.79 -26.39
N LYS A 49 15.68 5.34 -25.77
CA LYS A 49 16.96 5.15 -26.45
C LYS A 49 16.88 4.07 -27.53
N MET A 50 16.31 2.91 -27.22
CA MET A 50 16.17 1.81 -28.18
C MET A 50 15.23 2.14 -29.33
N ALA A 51 14.17 2.89 -29.05
CA ALA A 51 13.24 3.34 -30.08
C ALA A 51 13.90 4.33 -31.06
N ARG A 52 14.78 5.23 -30.60
CA ARG A 52 15.60 6.09 -31.49
C ARG A 52 16.60 5.31 -32.34
N MET A 53 17.08 4.18 -31.83
CA MET A 53 17.94 3.25 -32.59
C MET A 53 17.13 2.33 -33.53
N ASN A 54 15.82 2.53 -33.64
CA ASN A 54 14.89 1.72 -34.42
C ASN A 54 14.90 0.22 -34.06
N GLN A 55 15.26 -0.13 -32.83
CA GLN A 55 15.28 -1.51 -32.31
C GLN A 55 13.93 -1.89 -31.71
N MET A 56 12.92 -2.07 -32.56
CA MET A 56 11.53 -2.24 -32.13
C MET A 56 11.26 -3.53 -31.34
N ASP A 57 11.98 -4.61 -31.59
CA ASP A 57 11.84 -5.85 -30.82
C ASP A 57 12.29 -5.67 -29.36
N SER A 58 13.41 -4.96 -29.15
CA SER A 58 13.88 -4.57 -27.81
C SER A 58 12.88 -3.66 -27.10
N VAL A 59 12.29 -2.70 -27.83
CA VAL A 59 11.26 -1.78 -27.29
C VAL A 59 10.03 -2.56 -26.80
N LYS A 60 9.56 -3.55 -27.56
CA LYS A 60 8.42 -4.40 -27.17
C LYS A 60 8.70 -5.18 -25.89
N VAL A 61 9.89 -5.78 -25.76
CA VAL A 61 10.27 -6.53 -24.55
C VAL A 61 10.35 -5.59 -23.34
N MET A 62 11.02 -4.45 -23.48
CA MET A 62 11.15 -3.47 -22.40
C MET A 62 9.80 -2.84 -22.01
N ALA A 63 8.88 -2.66 -22.95
CA ALA A 63 7.52 -2.18 -22.68
C ALA A 63 6.75 -3.16 -21.78
N LYS A 64 6.85 -4.47 -22.02
CA LYS A 64 6.27 -5.48 -21.12
C LYS A 64 6.87 -5.40 -19.71
N ASP A 65 8.19 -5.21 -19.60
CA ASP A 65 8.85 -5.04 -18.30
C ASP A 65 8.42 -3.74 -17.59
N LEU A 66 8.14 -2.67 -18.33
CA LEU A 66 7.59 -1.44 -17.79
C LEU A 66 6.19 -1.65 -17.19
N VAL A 67 5.29 -2.33 -17.91
CA VAL A 67 3.93 -2.65 -17.42
C VAL A 67 4.01 -3.49 -16.14
N ARG A 68 4.82 -4.55 -16.14
CA ARG A 68 5.05 -5.39 -14.95
C ARG A 68 5.56 -4.58 -13.76
N THR A 69 6.54 -3.70 -13.98
CA THR A 69 7.11 -2.86 -12.92
C THR A 69 6.06 -1.94 -12.31
N ARG A 70 5.24 -1.27 -13.14
CA ARG A 70 4.12 -0.45 -12.68
C ARG A 70 3.09 -1.23 -11.88
N ARG A 71 2.76 -2.44 -12.33
CA ARG A 71 1.84 -3.34 -11.63
C ARG A 71 2.39 -3.75 -10.26
N TYR A 72 3.69 -4.04 -10.17
CA TYR A 72 4.32 -4.28 -8.87
C TYR A 72 4.26 -3.06 -7.97
N VAL A 73 4.56 -1.85 -8.45
CA VAL A 73 4.42 -0.61 -7.67
C VAL A 73 2.99 -0.47 -7.11
N LYS A 74 1.96 -0.65 -7.94
CA LYS A 74 0.55 -0.67 -7.50
C LYS A 74 0.29 -1.74 -6.43
N LYS A 75 0.78 -2.97 -6.65
CA LYS A 75 0.64 -4.09 -5.70
C LYS A 75 1.30 -3.79 -4.35
N PHE A 76 2.47 -3.15 -4.34
CA PHE A 76 3.14 -2.72 -3.12
C PHE A 76 2.36 -1.63 -2.37
N ILE A 77 1.71 -0.71 -3.08
CA ILE A 77 0.82 0.30 -2.47
C ILE A 77 -0.37 -0.38 -1.79
N MET A 78 -1.07 -1.29 -2.48
CA MET A 78 -2.19 -2.04 -1.90
C MET A 78 -1.76 -2.89 -0.70
N MET A 79 -0.64 -3.60 -0.82
CA MET A 79 -0.13 -4.43 0.26
C MET A 79 0.26 -3.60 1.50
N LYS A 80 0.80 -2.38 1.31
CA LYS A 80 1.04 -1.44 2.41
C LYS A 80 -0.28 -1.02 3.07
N ALA A 81 -1.30 -0.69 2.29
CA ALA A 81 -2.61 -0.35 2.83
C ALA A 81 -3.21 -1.50 3.66
N ASN A 82 -3.09 -2.74 3.18
CA ASN A 82 -3.55 -3.93 3.91
C ASN A 82 -2.80 -4.12 5.24
N ILE A 83 -1.47 -3.97 5.25
CA ILE A 83 -0.68 -4.03 6.50
C ILE A 83 -1.06 -2.89 7.45
N GLN A 84 -1.32 -1.70 6.92
CA GLN A 84 -1.76 -0.55 7.71
C GLN A 84 -3.13 -0.81 8.34
N ALA A 85 -4.09 -1.40 7.61
CA ALA A 85 -5.38 -1.82 8.15
C ALA A 85 -5.22 -2.86 9.27
N VAL A 86 -4.39 -3.89 9.06
CA VAL A 86 -4.08 -4.89 10.10
C VAL A 86 -3.42 -4.23 11.32
N SER A 87 -2.52 -3.27 11.11
CA SER A 87 -1.89 -2.49 12.17
C SER A 87 -2.91 -1.70 12.99
N LEU A 88 -3.87 -1.03 12.35
CA LEU A 88 -4.95 -0.32 13.03
C LEU A 88 -5.81 -1.29 13.84
N LYS A 89 -6.14 -2.46 13.29
CA LYS A 89 -6.86 -3.51 14.01
C LYS A 89 -6.11 -3.99 15.27
N VAL A 90 -4.80 -4.17 15.18
CA VAL A 90 -3.94 -4.52 16.33
C VAL A 90 -3.94 -3.40 17.38
N GLN A 91 -3.92 -2.14 16.96
CA GLN A 91 -4.03 -0.99 17.85
C GLN A 91 -5.39 -0.95 18.56
N THR A 92 -6.49 -1.20 17.84
CA THR A 92 -7.85 -1.30 18.42
C THR A 92 -7.93 -2.42 19.45
N LEU A 93 -7.40 -3.61 19.14
CA LEU A 93 -7.35 -4.74 20.09
C LEU A 93 -6.58 -4.39 21.37
N LYS A 94 -5.48 -3.64 21.26
CA LYS A 94 -4.72 -3.17 22.42
C LYS A 94 -5.53 -2.19 23.29
N SER A 95 -6.27 -1.26 22.66
CA SER A 95 -7.16 -0.33 23.37
C SER A 95 -8.32 -1.05 24.04
N GLN A 96 -8.89 -2.06 23.37
CA GLN A 96 -9.94 -2.92 23.92
C GLN A 96 -9.44 -3.73 25.13
N ASP A 97 -8.23 -4.32 25.08
CA ASP A 97 -7.65 -5.03 26.23
C ASP A 97 -7.41 -4.09 27.42
N ALA A 98 -6.90 -2.88 27.18
CA ALA A 98 -6.72 -1.87 28.22
C ALA A 98 -8.06 -1.43 28.83
N MET A 99 -9.09 -1.21 27.99
CA MET A 99 -10.44 -0.88 28.43
C MET A 99 -11.07 -2.03 29.22
N ALA A 100 -10.91 -3.28 28.79
CA ALA A 100 -11.39 -4.45 29.52
C ALA A 100 -10.70 -4.61 30.88
N GLN A 101 -9.40 -4.30 30.98
CA GLN A 101 -8.68 -4.27 32.25
C GLN A 101 -9.17 -3.14 33.17
N ALA A 102 -9.39 -1.95 32.62
CA ALA A 102 -9.95 -0.81 33.35
C ALA A 102 -11.38 -1.10 33.83
N MET A 103 -12.23 -1.63 32.95
CA MET A 103 -13.59 -2.06 33.29
C MET A 103 -13.59 -3.16 34.34
N LYS A 104 -12.67 -4.13 34.33
CA LYS A 104 -12.54 -5.09 35.44
C LYS A 104 -12.22 -4.40 36.77
N GLY A 105 -11.37 -3.37 36.77
CA GLY A 105 -11.08 -2.56 37.95
C GLY A 105 -12.29 -1.76 38.42
N VAL A 106 -12.99 -1.10 37.49
CA VAL A 106 -14.22 -0.34 37.75
C VAL A 106 -15.33 -1.28 38.23
N THR A 107 -15.59 -2.42 37.58
CA THR A 107 -16.57 -3.42 38.01
C THR A 107 -16.24 -3.99 39.39
N ARG A 108 -14.97 -4.21 39.75
CA ARG A 108 -14.60 -4.63 41.12
C ARG A 108 -14.88 -3.52 42.14
N ALA A 109 -14.52 -2.28 41.83
CA ALA A 109 -14.82 -1.13 42.67
C ALA A 109 -16.33 -0.87 42.78
N MET A 110 -17.07 -1.11 41.69
CA MET A 110 -18.51 -0.98 41.58
C MET A 110 -19.23 -2.14 42.26
N GLN A 111 -18.70 -3.36 42.26
CA GLN A 111 -19.18 -4.47 43.09
C GLN A 111 -18.97 -4.18 44.57
N SER A 112 -17.84 -3.58 44.95
CA SER A 112 -17.65 -3.09 46.33
C SER A 112 -18.52 -1.86 46.65
N MET A 113 -19.05 -1.15 45.65
CA MET A 113 -19.94 0.00 45.81
C MET A 113 -21.43 -0.30 45.61
N ASN A 114 -21.83 -1.45 45.06
CA ASN A 114 -23.23 -1.66 44.69
C ASN A 114 -24.03 -2.35 45.79
N ASN A 115 -24.53 -1.50 46.68
CA ASN A 115 -25.88 -1.60 47.24
C ASN A 115 -26.79 -0.48 46.69
N GLY A 116 -26.51 0.09 45.51
CA GLY A 116 -27.31 1.16 44.92
C GLY A 116 -26.89 1.51 43.48
N GLN A 117 -27.78 1.15 42.54
CA GLN A 117 -27.99 1.68 41.18
C GLN A 117 -26.77 1.99 40.29
N ASN A 118 -26.69 1.33 39.12
CA ASN A 118 -26.34 1.91 37.80
C ASN A 118 -26.28 0.79 36.73
N TYR A 119 -27.41 0.42 36.15
CA TYR A 119 -27.51 -0.57 35.04
C TYR A 119 -27.56 0.12 33.66
N ILE A 120 -27.93 1.40 33.62
CA ILE A 120 -28.25 2.15 32.38
C ILE A 120 -26.98 2.52 31.59
N GLU A 121 -25.88 2.80 32.28
CA GLU A 121 -24.61 3.21 31.66
C GLU A 121 -23.87 2.04 30.97
N TYR A 122 -24.07 0.81 31.46
CA TYR A 122 -23.48 -0.40 30.86
C TYR A 122 -24.04 -0.71 29.46
N PHE A 123 -25.33 -0.47 29.24
CA PHE A 123 -26.00 -0.79 27.98
C PHE A 123 -25.52 0.12 26.84
N PHE A 124 -25.39 1.42 27.12
CA PHE A 124 -24.97 2.42 26.11
C PHE A 124 -23.55 2.17 25.59
N ILE A 125 -22.63 1.78 26.47
CA ILE A 125 -21.23 1.49 26.08
C ILE A 125 -21.13 0.20 25.24
N SER A 126 -21.98 -0.80 25.54
CA SER A 126 -22.06 -2.05 24.77
C SER A 126 -22.58 -1.82 23.34
N GLU A 127 -23.59 -0.98 23.17
CA GLU A 127 -24.21 -0.69 21.87
C GLU A 127 -23.22 -0.02 20.91
N VAL A 128 -22.51 1.01 21.40
CA VAL A 128 -21.52 1.78 20.61
C VAL A 128 -20.36 0.91 20.12
N LEU A 129 -19.90 -0.06 20.93
CA LEU A 129 -18.81 -0.96 20.57
C LEU A 129 -19.19 -1.97 19.46
N LYS A 130 -20.47 -2.31 19.29
CA LYS A 130 -20.92 -3.24 18.25
C LYS A 130 -21.04 -2.57 16.88
N GLU A 131 -21.42 -1.31 16.86
CA GLU A 131 -21.70 -0.56 15.63
C GLU A 131 -20.42 -0.22 14.84
N GLU A 132 -19.29 0.05 15.53
CA GLU A 132 -18.00 0.32 14.88
C GLU A 132 -17.32 -0.92 14.27
N MET A 133 -17.73 -2.14 14.64
CA MET A 133 -17.06 -3.38 14.21
C MET A 133 -17.55 -3.96 12.87
N MET A 134 -18.62 -3.40 12.28
CA MET A 134 -19.32 -4.04 11.14
C MET A 134 -19.14 -3.33 9.77
N GLY A 135 -18.33 -2.26 9.69
CA GLY A 135 -18.29 -1.34 8.54
C GLY A 135 -17.21 -1.54 7.45
N GLU A 136 -16.21 -2.41 7.62
CA GLU A 136 -15.01 -2.45 6.72
C GLU A 136 -14.81 -3.79 5.99
N ALA A 137 -15.88 -4.40 5.47
CA ALA A 137 -15.80 -5.65 4.71
C ALA A 137 -16.52 -5.55 3.36
N ILE A 138 -16.06 -4.67 2.47
CA ILE A 138 -16.36 -4.54 1.02
C ILE A 138 -15.28 -3.54 0.55
N ASP A 139 -14.35 -3.79 -0.37
CA ASP A 139 -14.49 -4.37 -1.69
C ASP A 139 -13.07 -4.69 -2.21
N ASP A 140 -12.81 -5.92 -2.65
CA ASP A 140 -11.50 -6.32 -3.21
C ASP A 140 -11.75 -7.17 -4.46
N ALA A 141 -12.28 -6.51 -5.49
CA ALA A 141 -12.46 -7.06 -6.83
C ALA A 141 -11.66 -6.22 -7.84
N ILE A 142 -10.36 -6.46 -7.91
CA ILE A 142 -9.54 -5.93 -9.01
C ILE A 142 -9.29 -7.06 -10.00
N ALA A 143 -10.04 -6.99 -11.08
CA ALA A 143 -10.01 -7.86 -12.25
C ALA A 143 -8.60 -7.96 -12.86
N ASP A 144 -8.25 -9.17 -13.30
CA ASP A 144 -6.91 -9.63 -13.69
C ASP A 144 -6.70 -9.67 -15.22
N GLU A 145 -7.45 -8.88 -16.00
CA GLU A 145 -7.40 -8.93 -17.47
C GLU A 145 -7.09 -7.56 -18.05
N GLY A 146 -5.82 -7.28 -18.39
CA GLY A 146 -5.42 -6.02 -19.04
C GLY A 146 -3.97 -5.89 -19.51
N ASP A 147 -3.14 -6.94 -19.37
CA ASP A 147 -1.67 -6.83 -19.52
C ASP A 147 -1.22 -6.67 -20.99
N GLU A 148 -1.99 -7.15 -21.97
CA GLU A 148 -1.63 -7.04 -23.39
C GLU A 148 -2.01 -5.69 -24.02
N GLU A 149 -3.22 -5.19 -23.76
CA GLU A 149 -3.67 -3.89 -24.29
C GLU A 149 -2.83 -2.72 -23.75
N GLU A 150 -2.49 -2.73 -22.45
CA GLU A 150 -1.64 -1.68 -21.86
C GLU A 150 -0.24 -1.64 -22.49
N SER A 151 0.33 -2.80 -22.82
CA SER A 151 1.65 -2.88 -23.45
C SER A 151 1.65 -2.28 -24.86
N GLU A 152 0.65 -2.58 -25.67
CA GLU A 152 0.55 -2.04 -27.02
C GLU A 152 0.30 -0.52 -27.02
N ALA A 153 -0.53 -0.04 -26.10
CA ALA A 153 -0.79 1.39 -25.91
C ALA A 153 0.50 2.16 -25.56
N ILE A 154 1.37 1.60 -24.71
CA ILE A 154 2.65 2.24 -24.34
C ILE A 154 3.60 2.31 -25.54
N VAL A 155 3.67 1.26 -26.36
CA VAL A 155 4.51 1.25 -27.58
C VAL A 155 4.00 2.30 -28.57
N ALA A 156 2.68 2.37 -28.79
CA ALA A 156 2.06 3.37 -29.66
C ALA A 156 2.32 4.80 -29.16
N GLN A 157 2.16 5.05 -27.86
CA GLN A 157 2.44 6.34 -27.23
C GLN A 157 3.91 6.74 -27.37
N THR A 158 4.85 5.80 -27.18
CA THR A 158 6.28 6.06 -27.33
C THR A 158 6.62 6.44 -28.77
N ARG A 159 6.04 5.72 -29.75
CA ARG A 159 6.22 6.02 -31.19
C ARG A 159 5.70 7.41 -31.54
N PHE A 160 4.54 7.79 -31.03
CA PHE A 160 3.95 9.11 -31.25
C PHE A 160 4.82 10.24 -30.67
N LEU A 161 5.33 10.07 -29.44
CA LEU A 161 6.20 11.07 -28.80
C LEU A 161 7.52 11.26 -29.56
N LEU A 162 8.10 10.19 -30.11
CA LEU A 162 9.31 10.29 -30.93
C LEU A 162 9.06 11.02 -32.25
N ALA A 163 7.94 10.75 -32.92
CA ALA A 163 7.57 11.45 -34.14
C ALA A 163 7.36 12.95 -33.90
N LEU A 164 6.80 13.34 -32.75
CA LEU A 164 6.69 14.74 -32.35
C LEU A 164 8.04 15.39 -32.02
N ASP A 165 8.95 14.67 -31.39
CA ASP A 165 10.32 15.15 -31.13
C ASP A 165 11.08 15.38 -32.45
N GLU A 166 10.93 14.49 -33.44
CA GLU A 166 11.50 14.67 -34.79
C GLU A 166 10.90 15.88 -35.52
N LEU A 167 9.58 16.08 -35.45
CA LEU A 167 8.90 17.25 -36.03
C LEU A 167 9.38 18.57 -35.41
N LYS A 168 9.60 18.62 -34.08
CA LYS A 168 10.14 19.80 -33.39
C LYS A 168 11.57 20.14 -33.80
N LEU A 169 12.37 19.16 -34.24
CA LEU A 169 13.70 19.38 -34.80
C LEU A 169 13.65 19.92 -36.24
N PHE A 170 12.61 19.56 -37.01
CA PHE A 170 12.42 20.05 -38.38
C PHE A 170 11.81 21.45 -38.49
N PHE A 171 10.94 21.83 -37.55
CA PHE A 171 10.27 23.15 -37.56
C PHE A 171 11.22 24.38 -37.54
N PRO A 172 12.30 24.43 -36.73
CA PRO A 172 13.22 25.58 -36.76
C PRO A 172 14.04 25.66 -38.06
N ILE A 173 14.26 24.54 -38.76
CA ILE A 173 15.01 24.51 -40.04
C ILE A 173 14.14 25.03 -41.20
N LEU A 174 12.83 24.74 -41.18
CA LEU A 174 11.90 25.24 -42.20
C LEU A 174 11.64 26.74 -42.08
N ILE A 175 11.62 27.31 -40.87
CA ILE A 175 11.46 28.75 -40.67
C ILE A 175 12.67 29.52 -41.22
N PHE A 176 13.89 28.99 -41.07
CA PHE A 176 15.10 29.60 -41.64
C PHE A 176 15.20 29.50 -43.16
N SER A 177 14.48 28.57 -43.80
CA SER A 177 14.52 28.37 -45.26
C SER A 177 13.44 29.17 -46.02
N ILE A 178 12.55 29.87 -45.30
CA ILE A 178 11.50 30.73 -45.89
C ILE A 178 11.88 32.23 -45.82
N GLU A 179 12.96 32.59 -45.12
CA GLU A 179 13.49 33.96 -45.01
C GLU A 179 14.70 34.27 -45.92
N ILE A 180 14.93 33.49 -46.98
CA ILE A 180 15.89 33.80 -48.07
C ILE A 180 15.13 33.76 -49.40
#